data_AF-A0AAE1R4H9-F1
#
_entry.id   AF-A0AAE1R4H9-F1
#
_cell.length_a   1.000
_cell.length_b   1.000
_cell.length_c   1.000
_cell.angle_alpha   90.00
_cell.angle_beta   90.00
_cell.angle_gamma   90.00
#
_symmetry.space_group_name_H-M   'P 1'
#
loop_
_entity.id
_entity.type
_entity.pdbx_description
1 polymer ?
#
loop_
_entity_poly.entity_id
_entity_poly.type
_entity_poly.pdbx_seq_one_letter_code
_entity_poly.pdbx_strand_id
1 'polypeptide(L)'
;MSRPQEPHRPFLPFGNPFKFILPRGSYLSPKLLALLNAFEESITERVKSLKPVDKEDILTLSWMTQAISTLCAIHTDVKTLITELELPVSDWDEKWIDVYLDNSVKLLGICIAFSSDISRLNQGHLYLQCGLHNLVDGTSNQFIKARSSLDGWKQHINSENPRLENCFAILDSLTESLTLPKIKNSAKGKVLMRAMYGVRVVTVFIFSMFGVTFSGSTKELKDLQVNETCLWTDAFVDVRDFISEEIRSIYSSGRITALKELEVVDTSVKKLYPLIQDGVDDPNEAEQLQLLTSDLTEKAEKLSGGLDLLAKEADRFFHILLNGRDSLLCNLRIGCSTDSNPAQANNVEGKEVR
;
A
#
# COMPACT_ATOMS: atom_id res chain seq x y z
N MET A 1 -17.45 73.60 -38.01
CA MET A 1 -17.76 72.15 -38.12
C MET A 1 -17.56 71.50 -36.77
N SER A 2 -18.17 70.33 -36.54
CA SER A 2 -18.51 69.80 -35.18
C SER A 2 -19.51 70.70 -34.44
N ARG A 3 -20.39 70.18 -33.56
CA ARG A 3 -20.87 68.79 -33.32
C ARG A 3 -22.29 68.91 -32.74
N PRO A 4 -23.25 68.02 -33.04
CA PRO A 4 -24.56 68.03 -32.41
C PRO A 4 -24.49 67.50 -30.97
N GLN A 5 -25.29 68.05 -30.06
CA GLN A 5 -25.51 67.51 -28.72
C GLN A 5 -26.16 66.11 -28.81
N GLU A 6 -25.53 65.10 -28.21
CA GLU A 6 -26.13 63.78 -28.01
C GLU A 6 -27.20 63.83 -26.91
N PRO A 7 -28.34 63.13 -27.08
CA PRO A 7 -29.34 63.02 -26.02
C PRO A 7 -28.85 62.08 -24.91
N HIS A 8 -28.88 62.57 -23.66
CA HIS A 8 -28.65 61.76 -22.47
C HIS A 8 -29.59 60.56 -22.41
N ARG A 9 -29.07 59.35 -22.66
CA ARG A 9 -29.74 58.10 -22.30
C ARG A 9 -29.57 57.87 -20.79
N PRO A 10 -30.64 57.59 -20.02
CA PRO A 10 -30.46 57.06 -18.68
C PRO A 10 -29.88 55.65 -18.77
N PHE A 11 -28.72 55.43 -18.15
CA PHE A 11 -28.15 54.11 -17.92
C PHE A 11 -29.11 53.34 -16.98
N LEU A 12 -29.82 52.36 -17.53
CA LEU A 12 -30.49 51.34 -16.73
C LEU A 12 -29.44 50.32 -16.26
N PRO A 13 -29.17 50.17 -14.95
CA PRO A 13 -28.20 49.21 -14.45
C PRO A 13 -28.88 47.85 -14.28
N PHE A 14 -29.47 47.31 -15.34
CA PHE A 14 -30.00 45.94 -15.30
C PHE A 14 -29.01 45.00 -15.98
N GLY A 15 -27.95 44.69 -15.24
CA GLY A 15 -27.19 43.48 -15.46
C GLY A 15 -28.10 42.27 -15.22
N ASN A 16 -28.02 41.29 -16.11
CA ASN A 16 -28.80 40.06 -16.08
C ASN A 16 -28.82 39.42 -14.66
N PRO A 17 -29.99 39.32 -13.98
CA PRO A 17 -30.08 38.85 -12.60
C PRO A 17 -29.78 37.35 -12.45
N PHE A 18 -29.68 36.60 -13.55
CA PHE A 18 -29.35 35.18 -13.52
C PHE A 18 -27.85 34.88 -13.40
N LYS A 19 -26.97 35.90 -13.39
CA LYS A 19 -25.51 35.69 -13.20
C LYS A 19 -25.10 35.44 -11.74
N PHE A 20 -26.00 35.59 -10.77
CA PHE A 20 -25.68 35.49 -9.34
C PHE A 20 -26.20 34.24 -8.62
N ILE A 21 -26.80 33.25 -9.31
CA ILE A 21 -27.45 32.10 -8.65
C ILE A 21 -26.65 30.77 -8.75
N LEU A 22 -25.48 30.73 -9.40
CA LEU A 22 -24.65 29.52 -9.41
C LEU A 22 -23.37 29.75 -8.60
N PRO A 23 -23.14 29.00 -7.50
CA PRO A 23 -21.83 28.97 -6.88
C PRO A 23 -20.81 28.56 -7.94
N ARG A 24 -19.71 29.30 -8.07
CA ARG A 24 -18.55 28.94 -8.92
C ARG A 24 -17.75 27.77 -8.30
N GLY A 25 -18.44 26.71 -7.90
CA GLY A 25 -17.88 25.37 -7.78
C GLY A 25 -18.31 24.61 -9.03
N SER A 26 -17.42 23.85 -9.65
CA SER A 26 -17.82 22.95 -10.74
C SER A 26 -18.81 21.93 -10.18
N TYR A 27 -20.10 22.14 -10.40
CA TYR A 27 -21.16 21.21 -10.00
C TYR A 27 -20.91 19.88 -10.70
N LEU A 28 -20.64 18.82 -9.94
CA LEU A 28 -20.60 17.47 -10.50
C LEU A 28 -22.02 17.11 -10.93
N SER A 29 -22.15 16.41 -12.06
CA SER A 29 -23.46 15.87 -12.43
C SER A 29 -23.89 14.81 -11.41
N PRO A 30 -25.21 14.59 -11.20
CA PRO A 30 -25.68 13.58 -10.26
C PRO A 30 -25.10 12.18 -10.50
N LYS A 31 -24.88 11.80 -11.77
CA LYS A 31 -24.23 10.54 -12.14
C LYS A 31 -22.78 10.48 -11.64
N LEU A 32 -21.99 11.54 -11.87
CA LEU A 32 -20.58 11.59 -11.43
C LEU A 32 -20.45 11.63 -9.90
N LEU A 33 -21.38 12.31 -9.23
CA LEU A 33 -21.45 12.32 -7.77
C LEU A 33 -21.79 10.93 -7.21
N ALA A 34 -22.74 10.23 -7.81
CA ALA A 34 -23.10 8.86 -7.40
C ALA A 34 -21.93 7.89 -7.57
N LEU A 35 -21.18 7.97 -8.69
CA LEU A 35 -19.98 7.15 -8.91
C LEU A 35 -18.90 7.43 -7.86
N LEU A 36 -18.64 8.71 -7.57
CA LEU A 36 -17.69 9.10 -6.55
C LEU A 36 -18.10 8.59 -5.15
N ASN A 37 -19.37 8.79 -4.78
CA ASN A 37 -19.87 8.36 -3.48
C ASN A 37 -19.79 6.84 -3.33
N ALA A 38 -20.18 6.06 -4.34
CA ALA A 38 -20.08 4.61 -4.32
C ALA A 38 -18.63 4.13 -4.13
N PHE A 39 -17.68 4.80 -4.80
CA PHE A 39 -16.26 4.51 -4.61
C PHE A 39 -15.75 4.87 -3.21
N GLU A 40 -16.13 6.04 -2.68
CA GLU A 40 -15.74 6.46 -1.33
C GLU A 40 -16.40 5.59 -0.23
N GLU A 41 -17.62 5.12 -0.45
CA GLU A 41 -18.31 4.15 0.41
C GLU A 41 -17.57 2.80 0.39
N SER A 42 -17.13 2.30 -0.78
CA SER A 42 -16.29 1.11 -0.89
C SER A 42 -14.99 1.25 -0.08
N ILE A 43 -14.29 2.39 -0.21
CA ILE A 43 -13.11 2.67 0.63
C ILE A 43 -13.48 2.67 2.11
N THR A 44 -14.60 3.29 2.48
CA THR A 44 -15.07 3.37 3.87
C THR A 44 -15.25 1.98 4.48
N GLU A 45 -15.95 1.09 3.79
CA GLU A 45 -16.20 -0.28 4.23
C GLU A 45 -14.91 -1.09 4.34
N ARG A 46 -14.04 -0.98 3.33
CA ARG A 46 -12.76 -1.65 3.28
C ARG A 46 -11.83 -1.19 4.41
N VAL A 47 -11.74 0.10 4.66
CA VAL A 47 -10.95 0.67 5.75
C VAL A 47 -11.50 0.21 7.11
N LYS A 48 -12.82 0.23 7.32
CA LYS A 48 -13.43 -0.31 8.55
C LYS A 48 -13.07 -1.78 8.79
N SER A 49 -12.99 -2.58 7.72
CA SER A 49 -12.60 -3.99 7.83
C SER A 49 -11.16 -4.20 8.34
N LEU A 50 -10.29 -3.20 8.22
CA LEU A 50 -8.92 -3.25 8.73
C LEU A 50 -8.83 -3.02 10.23
N LYS A 51 -9.91 -2.54 10.88
CA LYS A 51 -9.98 -2.48 12.33
C LYS A 51 -10.17 -3.89 12.87
N PRO A 52 -9.19 -4.47 13.57
CA PRO A 52 -9.38 -5.79 14.14
C PRO A 52 -10.37 -5.76 15.30
N VAL A 53 -11.00 -6.91 15.53
CA VAL A 53 -11.96 -7.09 16.63
C VAL A 53 -11.23 -7.19 17.96
N ASP A 54 -10.11 -7.89 17.99
CA ASP A 54 -9.20 -7.96 19.14
C ASP A 54 -7.95 -7.12 18.88
N LYS A 55 -7.48 -6.41 19.92
CA LYS A 55 -6.16 -5.75 19.90
C LYS A 55 -5.04 -6.77 19.65
N GLU A 56 -5.30 -8.03 20.00
CA GLU A 56 -4.34 -9.10 19.76
C GLU A 56 -4.15 -9.48 18.29
N ASP A 57 -5.03 -9.05 17.38
CA ASP A 57 -4.92 -9.41 15.96
C ASP A 57 -4.11 -8.39 15.13
N ILE A 58 -3.76 -7.22 15.70
CA ILE A 58 -2.97 -6.18 15.00
C ILE A 58 -1.53 -6.68 14.80
N LEU A 59 -0.95 -6.37 13.63
CA LEU A 59 0.43 -6.71 13.25
C LEU A 59 0.71 -8.22 13.23
N THR A 60 -0.34 -9.02 13.05
CA THR A 60 -0.25 -10.43 12.69
C THR A 60 -0.05 -10.58 11.19
N LEU A 61 0.51 -11.70 10.75
CA LEU A 61 0.61 -12.03 9.32
C LEU A 61 -0.77 -12.07 8.67
N SER A 62 -1.77 -12.59 9.37
CA SER A 62 -3.15 -12.63 8.89
C SER A 62 -3.69 -11.22 8.62
N TRP A 63 -3.50 -10.28 9.56
CA TRP A 63 -3.91 -8.89 9.39
C TRP A 63 -3.15 -8.22 8.24
N MET A 64 -1.83 -8.45 8.11
CA MET A 64 -1.04 -7.91 7.00
C MET A 64 -1.50 -8.45 5.65
N THR A 65 -1.83 -9.74 5.56
CA THR A 65 -2.40 -10.36 4.35
C THR A 65 -3.75 -9.71 4.00
N GLN A 66 -4.62 -9.48 4.99
CA GLN A 66 -5.88 -8.75 4.79
C GLN A 66 -5.65 -7.31 4.32
N ALA A 67 -4.65 -6.61 4.87
CA ALA A 67 -4.32 -5.25 4.50
C ALA A 67 -3.88 -5.16 3.02
N ILE A 68 -3.01 -6.06 2.56
CA ILE A 68 -2.62 -6.12 1.15
C ILE A 68 -3.79 -6.52 0.25
N SER A 69 -4.59 -7.52 0.65
CA SER A 69 -5.79 -7.90 -0.11
C SER A 69 -6.78 -6.74 -0.25
N THR A 70 -6.91 -5.91 0.79
CA THR A 70 -7.70 -4.68 0.78
C THR A 70 -7.14 -3.67 -0.21
N LEU A 71 -5.82 -3.47 -0.25
CA LEU A 71 -5.18 -2.63 -1.26
C LEU A 71 -5.40 -3.16 -2.68
N CYS A 72 -5.25 -4.47 -2.90
CA CYS A 72 -5.55 -5.10 -4.18
C CYS A 72 -6.99 -4.76 -4.63
N ALA A 73 -7.95 -4.84 -3.72
CA ALA A 73 -9.34 -4.54 -4.02
C ALA A 73 -9.57 -3.05 -4.32
N ILE A 74 -9.01 -2.13 -3.51
CA ILE A 74 -9.10 -0.68 -3.75
C ILE A 74 -8.50 -0.29 -5.12
N HIS A 75 -7.32 -0.82 -5.46
CA HIS A 75 -6.69 -0.55 -6.75
C HIS A 75 -7.45 -1.19 -7.93
N THR A 76 -8.14 -2.31 -7.69
CA THR A 76 -9.05 -2.89 -8.69
C THR A 76 -10.29 -2.01 -8.88
N ASP A 77 -10.85 -1.44 -7.81
CA ASP A 77 -12.00 -0.53 -7.87
C ASP A 77 -11.65 0.74 -8.68
N VAL A 78 -10.40 1.22 -8.63
CA VAL A 78 -9.94 2.34 -9.48
C VAL A 78 -10.08 2.00 -10.95
N LYS A 79 -9.73 0.78 -11.36
CA LYS A 79 -9.88 0.34 -12.76
C LYS A 79 -11.35 0.33 -13.18
N THR A 80 -12.23 -0.13 -12.30
CA THR A 80 -13.69 -0.08 -12.52
C THR A 80 -14.16 1.36 -12.67
N LEU A 81 -13.76 2.25 -11.76
CA LEU A 81 -14.11 3.67 -11.79
C LEU A 81 -13.65 4.35 -13.09
N ILE A 82 -12.42 4.10 -13.55
CA ILE A 82 -11.90 4.65 -14.83
C ILE A 82 -12.78 4.20 -16.00
N THR A 83 -13.21 2.93 -15.98
CA THR A 83 -14.07 2.35 -17.02
C THR A 83 -15.46 2.99 -17.02
N GLU A 84 -16.08 3.13 -15.84
CA GLU A 84 -17.42 3.73 -15.68
C GLU A 84 -17.45 5.24 -15.95
N LEU A 85 -16.33 5.91 -15.69
CA LEU A 85 -16.15 7.30 -16.07
C LEU A 85 -16.04 7.47 -17.58
N GLU A 86 -15.78 6.40 -18.36
CA GLU A 86 -15.49 6.47 -19.79
C GLU A 86 -14.48 7.60 -20.06
N LEU A 87 -13.42 7.66 -19.24
CA LEU A 87 -12.42 8.73 -19.32
C LEU A 87 -11.25 8.24 -20.17
N PRO A 88 -11.17 8.61 -21.45
CA PRO A 88 -10.03 8.22 -22.28
C PRO A 88 -8.76 8.85 -21.70
N VAL A 89 -7.65 8.13 -21.81
CA VAL A 89 -6.37 8.57 -21.26
C VAL A 89 -5.91 9.90 -21.86
N SER A 90 -6.32 10.21 -23.09
CA SER A 90 -6.10 11.52 -23.74
C SER A 90 -6.71 12.70 -22.99
N ASP A 91 -7.75 12.47 -22.17
CA ASP A 91 -8.40 13.51 -21.39
C ASP A 91 -7.69 13.76 -20.04
N TRP A 92 -6.64 12.99 -19.74
CA TRP A 92 -5.84 13.19 -18.54
C TRP A 92 -4.84 14.32 -18.76
N ASP A 93 -4.67 15.16 -17.75
CA ASP A 93 -3.62 16.18 -17.76
C ASP A 93 -2.24 15.50 -17.75
N GLU A 94 -1.29 15.98 -18.55
CA GLU A 94 0.08 15.42 -18.63
C GLU A 94 0.73 15.31 -17.24
N LYS A 95 0.51 16.31 -16.36
CA LYS A 95 1.05 16.26 -15.00
C LYS A 95 0.42 15.15 -14.16
N TRP A 96 -0.84 14.80 -14.42
CA TRP A 96 -1.51 13.70 -13.73
C TRP A 96 -0.98 12.35 -14.17
N ILE A 97 -0.69 12.21 -15.47
CA ILE A 97 -0.02 11.04 -16.03
C ILE A 97 1.36 10.87 -15.38
N ASP A 98 2.15 11.94 -15.33
CA ASP A 98 3.49 11.93 -14.72
C ASP A 98 3.43 11.55 -13.24
N VAL A 99 2.52 12.17 -12.47
CA VAL A 99 2.35 11.88 -11.04
C VAL A 99 1.88 10.44 -10.81
N TYR A 100 0.96 9.92 -11.62
CA TYR A 100 0.55 8.52 -11.53
C TYR A 100 1.72 7.58 -11.82
N LEU A 101 2.45 7.83 -12.91
CA LEU A 101 3.59 7.00 -13.31
C LEU A 101 4.71 7.04 -12.27
N ASP A 102 5.04 8.21 -11.71
CA ASP A 102 6.01 8.37 -10.63
C ASP A 102 5.58 7.63 -9.37
N ASN A 103 4.33 7.84 -8.91
CA ASN A 103 3.79 7.14 -7.74
C ASN A 103 3.76 5.62 -7.93
N SER A 104 3.38 5.14 -9.12
CA SER A 104 3.34 3.69 -9.41
C SER A 104 4.74 3.05 -9.30
N VAL A 105 5.80 3.73 -9.78
CA VAL A 105 7.18 3.23 -9.67
C VAL A 105 7.64 3.22 -8.22
N LYS A 106 7.33 4.27 -7.47
CA LYS A 106 7.61 4.35 -6.03
C LYS A 106 6.93 3.20 -5.27
N LEU A 107 5.65 2.95 -5.52
CA LEU A 107 4.92 1.83 -4.91
C LEU A 107 5.49 0.46 -5.30
N LEU A 108 5.89 0.27 -6.57
CA LEU A 108 6.58 -0.96 -6.99
C LEU A 108 7.91 -1.15 -6.25
N GLY A 109 8.67 -0.08 -6.03
CA GLY A 109 9.89 -0.10 -5.22
C GLY A 109 9.63 -0.52 -3.78
N ILE A 110 8.55 -0.01 -3.18
CA ILE A 110 8.09 -0.42 -1.84
C ILE A 110 7.75 -1.92 -1.80
N CYS A 111 6.97 -2.41 -2.78
CA CYS A 111 6.64 -3.84 -2.87
C CYS A 111 7.91 -4.72 -2.98
N ILE A 112 8.90 -4.31 -3.78
CA ILE A 112 10.18 -5.04 -3.90
C ILE A 112 10.90 -5.10 -2.56
N ALA A 113 10.94 -4.00 -1.81
CA ALA A 113 11.58 -3.95 -0.50
C ALA A 113 10.90 -4.89 0.51
N PHE A 114 9.57 -4.83 0.60
CA PHE A 114 8.82 -5.71 1.51
C PHE A 114 8.86 -7.18 1.09
N SER A 115 8.72 -7.50 -0.19
CA SER A 115 8.86 -8.88 -0.67
C SER A 115 10.26 -9.44 -0.40
N SER A 116 11.29 -8.59 -0.49
CA SER A 116 12.65 -8.95 -0.10
C SER A 116 12.77 -9.25 1.40
N ASP A 117 12.05 -8.50 2.26
CA ASP A 117 12.08 -8.75 3.70
C ASP A 117 11.27 -9.98 4.10
N ILE A 118 10.10 -10.20 3.50
CA ILE A 118 9.32 -11.43 3.66
C ILE A 118 10.17 -12.65 3.26
N SER A 119 10.88 -12.56 2.13
CA SER A 119 11.78 -13.63 1.68
C SER A 119 12.93 -13.85 2.66
N ARG A 120 13.52 -12.78 3.21
CA ARG A 120 14.55 -12.85 4.25
C ARG A 120 13.99 -13.58 5.48
N LEU A 121 12.84 -13.18 6.01
CA LEU A 121 12.24 -13.86 7.17
C LEU A 121 11.95 -15.33 6.88
N ASN A 122 11.46 -15.65 5.69
CA ASN A 122 11.16 -17.04 5.30
C ASN A 122 12.43 -17.90 5.19
N GLN A 123 13.57 -17.34 4.75
CA GLN A 123 14.86 -18.03 4.79
C GLN A 123 15.29 -18.40 6.23
N GLY A 124 14.81 -17.64 7.23
CA GLY A 124 14.99 -17.97 8.65
C GLY A 124 14.44 -19.35 9.01
N HIS A 125 13.41 -19.83 8.30
CA HIS A 125 12.83 -21.15 8.54
C HIS A 125 13.84 -22.30 8.38
N LEU A 126 14.82 -22.17 7.47
CA LEU A 126 15.87 -23.17 7.28
C LEU A 126 16.74 -23.35 8.53
N TYR A 127 17.08 -22.25 9.21
CA TYR A 127 17.84 -22.32 10.46
C TYR A 127 17.04 -23.03 11.56
N LEU A 128 15.73 -22.77 11.64
CA LEU A 128 14.84 -23.44 12.59
C LEU A 128 14.75 -24.94 12.29
N GLN A 129 14.57 -25.33 11.02
CA GLN A 129 14.55 -26.74 10.61
C GLN A 129 15.87 -27.45 10.93
N CYS A 130 17.01 -26.82 10.65
CA CYS A 130 18.32 -27.36 11.02
C CYS A 130 18.48 -27.50 12.54
N GLY A 131 18.02 -26.52 13.31
CA GLY A 131 18.01 -26.56 14.77
C GLY A 131 17.19 -27.74 15.29
N LEU A 132 15.92 -27.81 14.87
CA LEU A 132 14.96 -28.84 15.26
C LEU A 132 15.44 -30.26 14.88
N HIS A 133 15.99 -30.44 13.68
CA HIS A 133 16.51 -31.74 13.25
C HIS A 133 17.63 -32.26 14.17
N ASN A 134 18.50 -31.37 14.66
CA ASN A 134 19.55 -31.74 15.60
C ASN A 134 19.04 -31.94 17.05
N LEU A 135 17.77 -31.66 17.35
CA LEU A 135 17.18 -31.92 18.67
C LEU A 135 16.53 -33.31 18.77
N VAL A 136 16.30 -34.00 17.65
CA VAL A 136 15.57 -35.29 17.61
C VAL A 136 16.34 -36.43 18.29
N ASP A 137 17.65 -36.49 18.10
CA ASP A 137 18.50 -37.61 18.54
C ASP A 137 19.21 -37.34 19.89
N GLY A 138 19.15 -36.10 20.40
CA GLY A 138 19.53 -35.76 21.77
C GLY A 138 21.01 -35.91 22.16
N THR A 139 21.96 -36.06 21.23
CA THR A 139 23.38 -36.19 21.60
C THR A 139 24.04 -34.84 21.87
N SER A 140 25.04 -34.80 22.77
CA SER A 140 25.78 -33.57 23.12
C SER A 140 26.34 -32.82 21.90
N ASN A 141 26.88 -33.54 20.90
CA ASN A 141 27.36 -32.91 19.66
C ASN A 141 26.22 -32.33 18.80
N GLN A 142 25.04 -32.93 18.83
CA GLN A 142 23.88 -32.40 18.10
C GLN A 142 23.28 -31.20 18.82
N PHE A 143 23.29 -31.15 20.16
CA PHE A 143 22.91 -29.96 20.92
C PHE A 143 23.77 -28.73 20.58
N ILE A 144 25.08 -28.92 20.41
CA ILE A 144 25.98 -27.85 19.93
C ILE A 144 25.56 -27.35 18.53
N LYS A 145 25.21 -28.26 17.61
CA LYS A 145 24.74 -27.91 16.26
C LYS A 145 23.37 -27.24 16.27
N ALA A 146 22.45 -27.72 17.10
CA ALA A 146 21.14 -27.13 17.28
C ALA A 146 21.26 -25.69 17.78
N ARG A 147 22.08 -25.47 18.81
CA ARG A 147 22.37 -24.14 19.34
C ARG A 147 22.96 -23.20 18.29
N SER A 148 23.97 -23.65 17.55
CA SER A 148 24.57 -22.86 16.45
C SER A 148 23.53 -22.46 15.40
N SER A 149 22.61 -23.38 15.06
CA SER A 149 21.52 -23.10 14.11
C SER A 149 20.52 -22.09 14.67
N LEU A 150 20.13 -22.20 15.94
CA LEU A 150 19.22 -21.26 16.62
C LEU A 150 19.86 -19.88 16.82
N ASP A 151 21.16 -19.83 17.11
CA ASP A 151 21.94 -18.58 17.16
C ASP A 151 22.00 -17.94 15.77
N GLY A 152 22.20 -18.75 14.72
CA GLY A 152 22.14 -18.30 13.33
C GLY A 152 20.76 -17.75 12.95
N TRP A 153 19.67 -18.42 13.35
CA TRP A 153 18.31 -17.91 13.19
C TRP A 153 18.14 -16.54 13.85
N LYS A 154 18.57 -16.41 15.11
CA LYS A 154 18.46 -15.16 15.88
C LYS A 154 19.27 -14.04 15.24
N GLN A 155 20.47 -14.31 14.73
CA GLN A 155 21.26 -13.33 13.98
C GLN A 155 20.56 -12.95 12.67
N HIS A 156 20.01 -13.92 11.95
CA HIS A 156 19.36 -13.73 10.67
C HIS A 156 18.10 -12.86 10.76
N ILE A 157 17.21 -13.12 11.73
CA ILE A 157 15.99 -12.31 11.89
C ILE A 157 16.28 -10.88 12.31
N ASN A 158 17.35 -10.66 13.10
CA ASN A 158 17.78 -9.34 13.56
C ASN A 158 18.67 -8.59 12.55
N SER A 159 19.02 -9.22 11.44
CA SER A 159 19.80 -8.54 10.39
C SER A 159 18.97 -7.46 9.70
N GLU A 160 19.60 -6.31 9.46
CA GLU A 160 18.96 -5.21 8.74
C GLU A 160 18.85 -5.52 7.25
N ASN A 161 17.75 -5.07 6.63
CA ASN A 161 17.56 -5.15 5.20
C ASN A 161 17.78 -3.76 4.57
N PRO A 162 18.87 -3.53 3.82
CA PRO A 162 19.19 -2.22 3.26
C PRO A 162 18.13 -1.74 2.24
N ARG A 163 17.31 -2.64 1.70
CA ARG A 163 16.20 -2.24 0.80
C ARG A 163 15.06 -1.55 1.56
N LEU A 164 14.89 -1.83 2.86
CA LEU A 164 13.90 -1.16 3.69
C LEU A 164 14.27 0.29 3.98
N GLU A 165 15.56 0.61 4.12
CA GLU A 165 16.00 2.01 4.32
C GLU A 165 15.59 2.90 3.14
N ASN A 166 15.85 2.45 1.91
CA ASN A 166 15.41 3.15 0.71
C ASN A 166 13.87 3.22 0.61
N CYS A 167 13.17 2.19 1.09
CA CYS A 167 11.72 2.15 1.14
C CYS A 167 11.14 3.27 2.02
N PHE A 168 11.77 3.58 3.16
CA PHE A 168 11.31 4.66 4.05
C PHE A 168 11.46 6.03 3.41
N ALA A 169 12.57 6.30 2.71
CA ALA A 169 12.73 7.53 1.94
C ALA A 169 11.67 7.68 0.84
N ILE A 170 11.31 6.57 0.17
CA ILE A 170 10.23 6.56 -0.83
C ILE A 170 8.87 6.86 -0.17
N LEU A 171 8.61 6.25 0.99
CA LEU A 171 7.37 6.44 1.75
C LEU A 171 7.24 7.88 2.24
N ASP A 172 8.33 8.51 2.70
CA ASP A 172 8.36 9.93 3.05
C ASP A 172 8.02 10.81 1.84
N SER A 173 8.66 10.56 0.68
CA SER A 173 8.35 11.30 -0.55
C SER A 173 6.89 11.14 -0.99
N LEU A 174 6.31 9.95 -0.86
CA LEU A 174 4.89 9.71 -1.13
C LEU A 174 4.00 10.48 -0.15
N THR A 175 4.40 10.55 1.12
CA THR A 175 3.69 11.26 2.17
C THR A 175 3.71 12.77 1.96
N GLU A 176 4.88 13.35 1.66
CA GLU A 176 5.05 14.78 1.38
C GLU A 176 4.27 15.24 0.14
N SER A 177 4.07 14.33 -0.82
CA SER A 177 3.31 14.60 -2.05
C SER A 177 1.83 14.22 -1.97
N LEU A 178 1.30 13.87 -0.77
CA LEU A 178 -0.13 13.68 -0.52
C LEU A 178 -0.85 15.02 -0.54
N THR A 179 -1.20 15.48 -1.74
CA THR A 179 -2.07 16.64 -1.93
C THR A 179 -3.15 16.29 -2.94
N LEU A 180 -4.38 16.77 -2.72
CA LEU A 180 -5.44 16.67 -3.72
C LEU A 180 -5.09 17.64 -4.87
N PRO A 181 -4.80 17.14 -6.10
CA PRO A 181 -4.38 18.02 -7.17
C PRO A 181 -5.58 18.82 -7.70
N LYS A 182 -5.38 20.12 -7.91
CA LYS A 182 -6.42 21.02 -8.43
C LYS A 182 -6.53 20.90 -9.96
N ILE A 183 -7.37 19.99 -10.45
CA ILE A 183 -7.77 19.99 -11.86
C ILE A 183 -8.77 21.14 -12.08
N LYS A 184 -8.47 22.04 -13.03
CA LYS A 184 -9.36 23.18 -13.31
C LYS A 184 -10.63 22.73 -14.03
N ASN A 185 -10.46 21.93 -15.09
CA ASN A 185 -11.51 21.65 -16.07
C ASN A 185 -12.33 20.40 -15.69
N SER A 186 -11.85 19.22 -16.09
CA SER A 186 -12.62 17.97 -16.24
C SER A 186 -13.38 17.54 -14.99
N ALA A 187 -14.72 17.42 -15.10
CA ALA A 187 -15.55 16.89 -14.03
C ALA A 187 -15.25 15.42 -13.73
N LYS A 188 -15.04 14.61 -14.78
CA LYS A 188 -14.60 13.21 -14.66
C LYS A 188 -13.21 13.11 -14.04
N GLY A 189 -12.27 13.95 -14.47
CA GLY A 189 -10.93 14.03 -13.91
C GLY A 189 -10.93 14.41 -12.42
N LYS A 190 -11.82 15.31 -12.00
CA LYS A 190 -12.00 15.68 -10.58
C LYS A 190 -12.47 14.50 -9.73
N VAL A 191 -13.40 13.68 -10.25
CA VAL A 191 -13.84 12.44 -9.58
C VAL A 191 -12.67 11.49 -9.41
N LEU A 192 -11.91 11.25 -10.49
CA LEU A 192 -10.77 10.33 -10.45
C LEU A 192 -9.64 10.83 -9.52
N MET A 193 -9.29 12.12 -9.54
CA MET A 193 -8.30 12.70 -8.63
C MET A 193 -8.66 12.47 -7.16
N ARG A 194 -9.93 12.70 -6.83
CA ARG A 194 -10.43 12.53 -5.46
C ARG A 194 -10.43 11.06 -5.04
N ALA A 195 -10.84 10.16 -5.92
CA ALA A 195 -10.72 8.72 -5.70
C ALA A 195 -9.26 8.29 -5.47
N MET A 196 -8.34 8.73 -6.33
CA MET A 196 -6.92 8.40 -6.24
C MET A 196 -6.24 9.00 -5.00
N TYR A 197 -6.70 10.16 -4.52
CA TYR A 197 -6.23 10.70 -3.24
C TYR A 197 -6.53 9.73 -2.09
N GLY A 198 -7.77 9.22 -1.99
CA GLY A 198 -8.12 8.21 -0.98
C GLY A 198 -7.29 6.93 -1.10
N VAL A 199 -7.11 6.43 -2.33
CA VAL A 199 -6.25 5.26 -2.59
C VAL A 199 -4.82 5.49 -2.10
N ARG A 200 -4.24 6.66 -2.40
CA ARG A 200 -2.88 7.01 -1.96
C ARG A 200 -2.77 7.08 -0.44
N VAL A 201 -3.72 7.73 0.23
CA VAL A 201 -3.74 7.84 1.70
C VAL A 201 -3.75 6.46 2.35
N VAL A 202 -4.67 5.59 1.94
CA VAL A 202 -4.78 4.22 2.49
C VAL A 202 -3.53 3.39 2.19
N THR A 203 -2.97 3.53 0.98
CA THR A 203 -1.75 2.82 0.57
C THR A 203 -0.54 3.24 1.42
N VAL A 204 -0.31 4.55 1.59
CA VAL A 204 0.78 5.07 2.42
C VAL A 204 0.60 4.64 3.87
N PHE A 205 -0.62 4.70 4.40
CA PHE A 205 -0.91 4.27 5.77
C PHE A 205 -0.51 2.80 6.00
N ILE A 206 -0.99 1.88 5.15
CA ILE A 206 -0.70 0.45 5.30
C ILE A 206 0.79 0.17 5.18
N PHE A 207 1.49 0.76 4.21
CA PHE A 207 2.92 0.58 4.08
C PHE A 207 3.74 1.23 5.20
N SER A 208 3.22 2.29 5.84
CA SER A 208 3.80 2.83 7.07
C SER A 208 3.71 1.83 8.21
N MET A 209 2.56 1.15 8.36
CA MET A 209 2.42 0.09 9.38
C MET A 209 3.41 -1.04 9.14
N PHE A 210 3.57 -1.45 7.88
CA PHE A 210 4.51 -2.51 7.52
C PHE A 210 5.94 -2.07 7.78
N GLY A 211 6.26 -0.81 7.48
CA GLY A 211 7.54 -0.21 7.78
C GLY A 211 7.89 -0.30 9.26
N VAL A 212 6.93 0.01 10.14
CA VAL A 212 7.10 -0.17 11.59
C VAL A 212 7.34 -1.64 11.94
N THR A 213 6.50 -2.56 11.43
CA THR A 213 6.60 -4.00 11.72
C THR A 213 7.95 -4.58 11.36
N PHE A 214 8.44 -4.31 10.14
CA PHE A 214 9.68 -4.89 9.63
C PHE A 214 10.95 -4.17 10.12
N SER A 215 10.88 -2.86 10.41
CA SER A 215 12.03 -2.12 10.96
C SER A 215 12.20 -2.28 12.47
N GLY A 216 11.14 -2.67 13.20
CA GLY A 216 11.18 -2.64 14.65
C GLY A 216 11.18 -1.22 15.23
N SER A 217 10.75 -0.22 14.47
CA SER A 217 10.88 1.20 14.83
C SER A 217 9.59 1.98 14.60
N THR A 218 9.13 2.69 15.61
CA THR A 218 7.98 3.62 15.49
C THR A 218 8.30 4.88 14.71
N LYS A 219 9.55 5.12 14.29
CA LYS A 219 9.92 6.30 13.49
C LYS A 219 9.21 6.31 12.13
N GLU A 220 8.85 5.13 11.63
CA GLU A 220 8.15 4.98 10.35
C GLU A 220 6.63 5.12 10.48
N LEU A 221 6.11 5.29 11.69
CA LEU A 221 4.70 5.55 11.92
C LEU A 221 4.37 6.98 11.46
N LYS A 222 3.73 7.10 10.29
CA LYS A 222 3.35 8.40 9.73
C LYS A 222 1.99 8.84 10.28
N ASP A 223 1.96 10.02 10.91
CA ASP A 223 0.72 10.69 11.29
C ASP A 223 0.14 11.41 10.07
N LEU A 224 -0.66 10.68 9.28
CA LEU A 224 -1.28 11.21 8.08
C LEU A 224 -2.46 12.10 8.47
N GLN A 225 -2.26 13.42 8.40
CA GLN A 225 -3.35 14.39 8.54
C GLN A 225 -4.18 14.43 7.25
N VAL A 226 -5.40 13.92 7.31
CA VAL A 226 -6.36 14.00 6.20
C VAL A 226 -7.20 15.24 6.43
N ASN A 227 -7.08 16.20 5.52
CA ASN A 227 -7.74 17.50 5.66
C ASN A 227 -8.80 17.63 4.55
N GLU A 228 -9.87 16.84 4.61
CA GLU A 228 -10.90 16.82 3.58
C GLU A 228 -12.22 16.13 4.01
N THR A 229 -13.35 16.60 3.46
CA THR A 229 -14.71 16.07 3.65
C THR A 229 -15.00 14.87 2.73
N CYS A 230 -14.16 13.84 2.77
CA CYS A 230 -14.40 12.58 2.06
C CYS A 230 -15.24 11.64 2.94
N LEU A 231 -16.06 10.77 2.33
CA LEU A 231 -16.93 9.87 3.11
C LEU A 231 -16.12 8.86 3.95
N TRP A 232 -14.92 8.51 3.49
CA TRP A 232 -14.03 7.57 4.17
C TRP A 232 -13.18 8.21 5.28
N THR A 233 -13.16 9.54 5.42
CA THR A 233 -12.24 10.25 6.34
C THR A 233 -12.43 9.79 7.79
N ASP A 234 -13.67 9.77 8.29
CA ASP A 234 -13.94 9.42 9.70
C ASP A 234 -13.56 7.95 9.99
N ALA A 235 -13.88 7.05 9.06
CA ALA A 235 -13.51 5.64 9.17
C ALA A 235 -11.99 5.45 9.15
N PHE A 236 -11.28 6.20 8.30
CA PHE A 236 -9.83 6.18 8.24
C PHE A 236 -9.19 6.71 9.51
N VAL A 237 -9.66 7.84 10.04
CA VAL A 237 -9.16 8.43 11.29
C VAL A 237 -9.34 7.45 12.45
N ASP A 238 -10.51 6.84 12.59
CA ASP A 238 -10.78 5.85 13.65
C ASP A 238 -9.82 4.64 13.57
N VAL A 239 -9.60 4.09 12.37
CA VAL A 239 -8.68 2.96 12.16
C VAL A 239 -7.23 3.37 12.39
N ARG A 240 -6.82 4.52 11.86
CA ARG A 240 -5.47 5.07 12.02
C ARG A 240 -5.14 5.27 13.49
N ASP A 241 -6.02 5.93 14.23
CA ASP A 241 -5.80 6.28 15.64
C ASP A 241 -5.73 5.02 16.49
N PHE A 242 -6.66 4.08 16.30
CA PHE A 242 -6.64 2.78 16.97
C PHE A 242 -5.33 2.02 16.73
N ILE A 243 -4.94 1.81 15.47
CA ILE A 243 -3.72 1.04 15.16
C ILE A 243 -2.47 1.76 15.65
N SER A 244 -2.40 3.08 15.50
CA SER A 244 -1.26 3.89 15.92
C SER A 244 -1.08 3.90 17.45
N GLU A 245 -2.18 3.91 18.19
CA GLU A 245 -2.16 3.79 19.65
C GLU A 245 -1.63 2.42 20.09
N GLU A 246 -2.11 1.35 19.47
CA GLU A 246 -1.68 -0.02 19.79
C GLU A 246 -0.21 -0.26 19.43
N ILE A 247 0.25 0.20 18.27
CA ILE A 247 1.69 0.19 17.91
C ILE A 247 2.51 0.90 18.99
N ARG A 248 2.10 2.11 19.40
CA ARG A 248 2.83 2.87 20.42
C ARG A 248 2.85 2.16 21.78
N SER A 249 1.75 1.50 22.14
CA SER A 249 1.65 0.66 23.34
C SER A 249 2.63 -0.52 23.30
N ILE A 250 2.66 -1.26 22.17
CA ILE A 250 3.57 -2.39 21.93
C ILE A 250 5.03 -1.99 22.15
N TYR A 251 5.50 -0.91 21.53
CA TYR A 251 6.89 -0.47 21.67
C TYR A 251 7.20 0.14 23.04
N SER A 252 6.22 0.78 23.70
CA SER A 252 6.38 1.26 25.07
C SER A 252 6.58 0.12 26.09
N SER A 253 6.11 -1.08 25.77
CA SER A 253 6.30 -2.28 26.59
C SER A 253 7.68 -2.93 26.44
N GLY A 254 8.56 -2.42 25.57
CA GLY A 254 9.92 -2.93 25.37
C GLY A 254 10.03 -4.18 24.51
N ARG A 255 8.99 -4.50 23.72
CA ARG A 255 9.03 -5.63 22.77
C ARG A 255 10.04 -5.38 21.64
N ILE A 256 10.71 -6.45 21.24
CA ILE A 256 11.82 -6.44 20.26
C ILE A 256 11.28 -6.35 18.83
N THR A 257 10.12 -6.95 18.57
CA THR A 257 9.46 -6.92 17.26
C THR A 257 7.96 -6.66 17.45
N ALA A 258 7.37 -6.02 16.45
CA ALA A 258 5.92 -5.85 16.35
C ALA A 258 5.23 -7.07 15.74
N LEU A 259 5.96 -7.97 15.05
CA LEU A 259 5.38 -9.15 14.40
C LEU A 259 5.17 -10.27 15.43
N LYS A 260 3.91 -10.54 15.75
CA LYS A 260 3.55 -11.44 16.86
C LYS A 260 3.96 -12.89 16.63
N GLU A 261 3.77 -13.41 15.43
CA GLU A 261 4.17 -14.78 15.09
C GLU A 261 5.69 -14.97 15.25
N LEU A 262 6.48 -13.95 14.93
CA LEU A 262 7.93 -13.98 15.12
C LEU A 262 8.32 -13.92 16.60
N GLU A 263 7.64 -13.09 17.41
CA GLU A 263 7.82 -13.02 18.87
C GLU A 263 7.51 -14.37 19.55
N VAL A 264 6.47 -15.06 19.10
CA VAL A 264 6.09 -16.39 19.61
C VAL A 264 7.16 -17.45 19.31
N VAL A 265 7.75 -17.42 18.11
CA VAL A 265 8.88 -18.30 17.77
C VAL A 265 10.11 -17.95 18.61
N ASP A 266 10.48 -16.67 18.74
CA ASP A 266 11.63 -16.23 19.55
C ASP A 266 11.49 -16.65 21.02
N THR A 267 10.29 -16.51 21.58
CA THR A 267 9.98 -16.97 22.94
C THR A 267 10.15 -18.48 23.09
N SER A 268 9.78 -19.25 22.07
CA SER A 268 9.89 -20.72 22.10
C SER A 268 11.35 -21.17 21.96
N VAL A 269 12.13 -20.50 21.10
CA VAL A 269 13.59 -20.68 21.00
C VAL A 269 14.27 -20.34 22.33
N LYS A 270 13.88 -19.23 23.00
CA LYS A 270 14.40 -18.84 24.32
C LYS A 270 14.18 -19.91 25.40
N LYS A 271 13.03 -20.58 25.40
CA LYS A 271 12.71 -21.66 26.34
C LYS A 271 13.55 -22.92 26.11
N LEU A 272 14.02 -23.15 24.88
CA LEU A 272 14.85 -24.31 24.53
C LEU A 272 16.31 -24.14 24.95
N TYR A 273 16.85 -22.92 25.00
CA TYR A 273 18.28 -22.69 25.28
C TYR A 273 18.81 -23.33 26.58
N PRO A 274 18.12 -23.23 27.74
CA PRO A 274 18.62 -23.84 28.98
C PRO A 274 18.78 -25.36 28.87
N LEU A 275 17.79 -26.05 28.31
CA LEU A 275 17.80 -27.51 28.15
C LEU A 275 18.91 -27.99 27.19
N ILE A 276 19.18 -27.22 26.14
CA ILE A 276 20.26 -27.55 25.18
C ILE A 276 21.65 -27.28 25.79
N GLN A 277 21.74 -26.35 26.76
CA GLN A 277 23.00 -25.95 27.38
C GLN A 277 23.40 -26.86 28.55
N ASP A 278 22.44 -27.23 29.39
CA ASP A 278 22.70 -28.00 30.60
C ASP A 278 22.79 -29.52 30.32
N GLY A 279 22.36 -29.94 29.12
CA GLY A 279 22.23 -31.35 28.77
C GLY A 279 20.86 -31.89 29.21
N VAL A 280 20.60 -33.14 28.85
CA VAL A 280 19.40 -33.85 29.27
C VAL A 280 19.88 -35.01 30.14
N ASP A 281 19.84 -34.82 31.45
CA ASP A 281 20.39 -35.77 32.42
C ASP A 281 19.28 -36.63 33.06
N ASP A 282 18.03 -36.20 32.98
CA ASP A 282 16.88 -36.94 33.49
C ASP A 282 15.73 -37.16 32.46
N PRO A 283 14.86 -38.18 32.67
CA PRO A 283 13.75 -38.46 31.76
C PRO A 283 12.71 -37.33 31.64
N ASN A 284 12.54 -36.50 32.68
CA ASN A 284 11.59 -35.40 32.69
C ASN A 284 12.10 -34.22 31.84
N GLU A 285 13.41 -33.95 31.83
CA GLU A 285 14.04 -33.00 30.90
C GLU A 285 13.91 -33.48 29.44
N ALA A 286 14.01 -34.79 29.19
CA ALA A 286 13.82 -35.36 27.86
C ALA A 286 12.38 -35.17 27.34
N GLU A 287 11.38 -35.40 28.20
CA GLU A 287 9.97 -35.15 27.89
C GLU A 287 9.70 -33.66 27.65
N GLN A 288 10.27 -32.77 28.48
CA GLN A 288 10.16 -31.33 28.30
C GLN A 288 10.81 -30.85 27.00
N LEU A 289 11.98 -31.39 26.63
CA LEU A 289 12.65 -31.08 25.38
C LEU A 289 11.81 -31.49 24.17
N GLN A 290 11.21 -32.67 24.20
CA GLN A 290 10.30 -33.13 23.14
C GLN A 290 9.08 -32.22 23.01
N LEU A 291 8.46 -31.84 24.13
CA LEU A 291 7.31 -30.93 24.16
C LEU A 291 7.66 -29.57 23.54
N LEU A 292 8.79 -28.97 23.95
CA LEU A 292 9.23 -27.67 23.45
C LEU A 292 9.68 -27.72 21.98
N THR A 293 10.27 -28.82 21.54
CA THR A 293 10.67 -29.04 20.15
C THR A 293 9.44 -29.18 19.26
N SER A 294 8.42 -29.92 19.70
CA SER A 294 7.14 -30.03 19.00
C SER A 294 6.42 -28.67 18.92
N ASP A 295 6.38 -27.93 20.03
CA ASP A 295 5.78 -26.59 20.10
C ASP A 295 6.51 -25.59 19.18
N LEU A 296 7.85 -25.59 19.17
CA LEU A 296 8.63 -24.76 18.25
C LEU A 296 8.38 -25.16 16.78
N THR A 297 8.26 -26.45 16.48
CA THR A 297 7.98 -26.94 15.12
C THR A 297 6.65 -26.37 14.61
N GLU A 298 5.58 -26.52 15.39
CA GLU A 298 4.26 -26.00 15.04
C GLU A 298 4.28 -24.47 14.80
N LYS A 299 4.96 -23.74 15.68
CA LYS A 299 5.07 -22.27 15.56
C LYS A 299 5.92 -21.84 14.37
N ALA A 300 7.00 -22.55 14.08
CA ALA A 300 7.86 -22.29 12.93
C ALA A 300 7.13 -22.55 11.60
N GLU A 301 6.32 -23.60 11.53
CA GLU A 301 5.46 -23.90 10.38
C GLU A 301 4.37 -22.85 10.19
N LYS A 302 3.71 -22.42 11.27
CA LYS A 302 2.73 -21.32 11.23
C LYS A 302 3.35 -20.01 10.73
N LEU A 303 4.54 -19.65 11.22
CA LEU A 303 5.28 -18.47 10.76
C LEU A 303 5.60 -18.56 9.25
N SER A 304 6.17 -19.67 8.79
CA SER A 304 6.52 -19.85 7.37
C SER A 304 5.28 -19.86 6.47
N GLY A 305 4.22 -20.58 6.84
CA GLY A 305 2.96 -20.60 6.10
C GLY A 305 2.29 -19.23 6.04
N GLY A 306 2.33 -18.44 7.12
CA GLY A 306 1.84 -17.07 7.13
C GLY A 306 2.66 -16.13 6.22
N LEU A 307 3.99 -16.25 6.23
CA LEU A 307 4.88 -15.48 5.35
C LEU A 307 4.65 -15.82 3.88
N ASP A 308 4.42 -17.09 3.55
CA ASP A 308 4.10 -17.53 2.18
C ASP A 308 2.77 -16.95 1.68
N LEU A 309 1.74 -16.87 2.54
CA LEU A 309 0.46 -16.25 2.20
C LEU A 309 0.63 -14.74 1.99
N LEU A 310 1.37 -14.07 2.86
CA LEU A 310 1.67 -12.65 2.73
C LEU A 310 2.47 -12.36 1.45
N ALA A 311 3.46 -13.20 1.11
CA ALA A 311 4.24 -13.09 -0.11
C ALA A 311 3.37 -13.20 -1.37
N LYS A 312 2.42 -14.14 -1.39
CA LYS A 312 1.48 -14.31 -2.52
C LYS A 312 0.59 -13.08 -2.71
N GLU A 313 0.07 -12.51 -1.62
CA GLU A 313 -0.73 -11.29 -1.72
C GLU A 313 0.12 -10.07 -2.12
N ALA A 314 1.36 -9.97 -1.64
CA ALA A 314 2.28 -8.91 -2.06
C ALA A 314 2.61 -8.99 -3.56
N ASP A 315 2.83 -10.19 -4.09
CA ASP A 315 3.05 -10.45 -5.51
C ASP A 315 1.81 -10.10 -6.35
N ARG A 316 0.62 -10.48 -5.89
CA ARG A 316 -0.65 -10.09 -6.51
C ARG A 316 -0.78 -8.57 -6.57
N PHE A 317 -0.48 -7.86 -5.49
CA PHE A 317 -0.53 -6.40 -5.44
C PHE A 317 0.48 -5.76 -6.41
N PHE A 318 1.72 -6.29 -6.45
CA PHE A 318 2.74 -5.87 -7.40
C PHE A 318 2.24 -5.99 -8.85
N HIS A 319 1.62 -7.11 -9.21
CA HIS A 319 1.04 -7.32 -10.53
C HIS A 319 -0.12 -6.37 -10.85
N ILE A 320 -0.96 -6.02 -9.88
CA ILE A 320 -2.03 -5.03 -10.09
C ILE A 320 -1.44 -3.66 -10.43
N LEU A 321 -0.42 -3.21 -9.70
CA LEU A 321 0.27 -1.94 -9.96
C LEU A 321 0.94 -1.94 -11.34
N LEU A 322 1.67 -3.01 -11.66
CA LEU A 322 2.36 -3.15 -12.94
C LEU A 322 1.37 -3.14 -14.12
N ASN A 323 0.29 -3.93 -14.03
CA ASN A 323 -0.73 -3.98 -15.06
C ASN A 323 -1.46 -2.64 -15.23
N GLY A 324 -1.72 -1.92 -14.13
CA GLY A 324 -2.29 -0.57 -14.18
C GLY A 324 -1.39 0.42 -14.91
N ARG A 325 -0.08 0.37 -14.62
CA ARG A 325 0.94 1.18 -15.30
C ARG A 325 1.04 0.84 -16.79
N ASP A 326 1.15 -0.44 -17.13
CA ASP A 326 1.29 -0.89 -18.52
C ASP A 326 0.05 -0.56 -19.34
N SER A 327 -1.14 -0.72 -18.75
CA SER A 327 -2.40 -0.31 -19.39
C SER A 327 -2.40 1.18 -19.72
N LEU A 328 -1.96 2.04 -18.81
CA LEU A 328 -1.86 3.48 -19.06
C LEU A 328 -0.88 3.78 -20.20
N LEU A 329 0.32 3.20 -20.17
CA LEU A 329 1.36 3.39 -21.19
C LEU A 329 0.91 2.91 -22.57
N CYS A 330 0.21 1.78 -22.66
CA CYS A 330 -0.36 1.29 -23.91
C CYS A 330 -1.39 2.26 -24.49
N ASN A 331 -2.29 2.78 -23.66
CA ASN A 331 -3.30 3.75 -24.10
C ASN A 331 -2.68 5.06 -24.62
N LEU A 332 -1.59 5.54 -23.99
CA LEU A 332 -0.86 6.73 -24.45
C LEU A 332 -0.23 6.53 -25.84
N ARG A 333 0.33 5.34 -26.13
CA ARG A 333 0.90 5.02 -27.45
C ARG A 333 -0.15 4.96 -28.54
N ILE A 334 -1.33 4.42 -28.24
CA ILE A 334 -2.44 4.32 -29.20
C ILE A 334 -2.97 5.72 -29.53
N GLY A 335 -3.16 6.59 -28.53
CA GLY A 335 -3.58 7.97 -28.75
C GLY A 335 -2.59 8.78 -29.60
N CYS A 336 -1.28 8.54 -29.44
CA CYS A 336 -0.25 9.19 -30.25
C CYS A 336 -0.23 8.71 -31.71
N SER A 337 -0.79 7.53 -32.01
CA SER A 337 -0.82 6.93 -33.36
C SER A 337 -2.04 7.38 -34.17
N THR A 338 -3.09 7.89 -33.52
CA THR A 338 -4.30 8.40 -34.19
C THR A 338 -4.20 9.87 -34.61
N ASP A 339 -3.22 10.60 -34.09
CA ASP A 339 -3.00 12.03 -34.38
C ASP A 339 -2.07 12.29 -35.60
N SER A 340 -1.61 11.24 -36.29
CA SER A 340 -0.90 11.40 -37.56
C SER A 340 -1.89 11.66 -38.71
N ASN A 341 -2.01 12.94 -39.08
CA ASN A 341 -2.79 13.52 -40.19
C ASN A 341 -3.08 12.63 -41.43
N PRO A 342 -4.31 12.62 -41.98
CA PRO A 342 -4.65 12.04 -43.28
C PRO A 342 -4.36 12.99 -44.47
N ALA A 343 -3.48 13.98 -44.31
CA ALA A 343 -3.23 15.03 -45.29
C ALA A 343 -1.90 14.83 -46.04
N GLN A 344 -1.67 13.64 -46.60
CA GLN A 344 -0.59 13.46 -47.59
C GLN A 344 -0.81 12.24 -48.50
N ALA A 345 -2.03 12.07 -49.00
CA ALA A 345 -2.33 11.09 -50.03
C ALA A 345 -3.31 11.66 -51.04
N ASN A 346 -2.99 12.82 -51.63
CA ASN A 346 -3.65 13.34 -52.83
C ASN A 346 -2.73 14.43 -53.41
N ASN A 347 -1.77 14.04 -54.24
CA ASN A 347 -1.16 14.90 -55.26
C ASN A 347 -0.16 14.08 -56.10
N VAL A 348 -0.66 13.11 -56.87
CA VAL A 348 -0.04 12.74 -58.15
C VAL A 348 -1.16 12.32 -59.10
N GLU A 349 -1.82 13.30 -59.72
CA GLU A 349 -2.62 13.04 -60.90
C GLU A 349 -2.27 14.09 -61.98
N GLY A 350 -1.76 13.57 -63.11
CA GLY A 350 -1.91 14.16 -64.43
C GLY A 350 -1.17 15.46 -64.75
N LYS A 351 -0.01 15.34 -65.41
CA LYS A 351 0.37 16.26 -66.50
C LYS A 351 1.11 15.49 -67.59
N GLU A 352 0.35 14.93 -68.52
CA GLU A 352 0.76 14.78 -69.91
C GLU A 352 0.32 16.01 -70.72
N VAL A 353 0.83 16.09 -71.96
CA VAL A 353 0.66 17.10 -73.02
C VAL A 353 1.73 18.20 -72.94
N ARG A 354 2.72 18.28 -73.86
CA ARG A 354 2.71 18.00 -75.30
C ARG A 354 4.12 17.70 -75.80
#